data_AF-A0A2J6X328-F1
#
_entry.id   AF-A0A2J6X328-F1
#
_cell.length_a   1.000
_cell.length_b   1.000
_cell.length_c   1.000
_cell.angle_alpha   90.00
_cell.angle_beta   90.00
_cell.angle_gamma   90.00
#
_symmetry.space_group_name_H-M   'P 1'
#
loop_
_entity.id
_entity.type
_entity.pdbx_description
1 polymer ?
#
loop_
_entity_poly.entity_id
_entity_poly.type
_entity_poly.pdbx_seq_one_letter_code
_entity_poly.pdbx_strand_id
1 'polypeptide(L)'
;MSDEIDVAATLAALRAEVRAQRARLPNLDPTPAERELQRVVEELEYTRVVSAHWPLEGRTPFEKVIAFINKVVRRYLRWYINPIVEQQNAFNDTAVRAIRLLVAENTALRAELAALHAQLQQSQPSS
;
A
#
# COMPACT_ATOMS: atom_id res chain seq x y z
N MET A 1 -19.18 -27.14 22.25
CA MET A 1 -19.77 -25.96 21.55
C MET A 1 -19.74 -24.83 22.54
N SER A 2 -18.87 -23.83 22.47
CA SER A 2 -17.75 -23.55 21.59
C SER A 2 -16.74 -22.85 22.50
N ASP A 3 -15.46 -23.17 22.33
CA ASP A 3 -14.38 -22.38 22.91
C ASP A 3 -14.44 -21.02 22.21
N GLU A 4 -15.26 -20.12 22.76
CA GLU A 4 -15.43 -18.77 22.27
C GLU A 4 -14.12 -18.07 22.60
N ILE A 5 -13.17 -18.19 21.67
CA ILE A 5 -11.90 -17.45 21.68
C ILE A 5 -12.27 -16.04 22.09
N ASP A 6 -11.89 -15.64 23.29
CA ASP A 6 -12.16 -14.30 23.79
C ASP A 6 -11.28 -13.36 22.99
N VAL A 7 -11.83 -12.92 21.86
CA VAL A 7 -11.19 -12.04 20.89
C VAL A 7 -10.77 -10.76 21.58
N ALA A 8 -11.53 -10.30 22.58
CA ALA A 8 -11.22 -9.11 23.36
C ALA A 8 -9.99 -9.33 24.26
N ALA A 9 -9.93 -10.45 24.99
CA ALA A 9 -8.75 -10.81 25.78
C ALA A 9 -7.50 -11.00 24.91
N THR A 10 -7.66 -11.66 23.76
CA THR A 10 -6.56 -11.92 22.81
C THR A 10 -6.02 -10.63 22.19
N LEU A 11 -6.90 -9.70 21.78
CA LEU A 11 -6.50 -8.37 21.30
C LEU A 11 -5.86 -7.52 22.40
N ALA A 12 -6.33 -7.62 23.64
CA ALA A 12 -5.77 -6.90 24.77
C ALA A 12 -4.34 -7.38 25.07
N ALA A 13 -4.12 -8.70 25.09
CA ALA A 13 -2.81 -9.32 25.25
C ALA A 13 -1.87 -8.93 24.11
N LEU A 14 -2.32 -9.01 22.85
CA LEU A 14 -1.53 -8.61 21.69
C LEU A 14 -1.14 -7.13 21.73
N ARG A 15 -2.06 -6.23 22.11
CA ARG A 15 -1.76 -4.80 22.28
C ARG A 15 -0.79 -4.53 23.42
N ALA A 16 -0.80 -5.33 24.48
CA ALA A 16 0.16 -5.21 25.57
C ALA A 16 1.55 -5.64 25.12
N GLU A 17 1.65 -6.77 24.40
CA GLU A 17 2.90 -7.29 23.84
C GLU A 17 3.52 -6.31 22.83
N VAL A 18 2.72 -5.79 21.89
CA VAL A 18 3.19 -4.80 20.90
C VAL A 18 3.69 -3.51 21.57
N ARG A 19 3.06 -3.08 22.67
CA ARG A 19 3.53 -1.91 23.44
C ARG A 19 4.82 -2.19 24.18
N ALA A 20 4.96 -3.36 24.82
CA ALA A 20 6.19 -3.77 25.49
C ALA A 20 7.34 -3.90 24.49
N GLN A 21 7.07 -4.46 23.31
CA GLN A 21 8.03 -4.57 22.22
C GLN A 21 8.44 -3.20 21.69
N ARG A 22 7.49 -2.28 21.44
CA ARG A 22 7.78 -0.89 21.07
C ARG A 22 8.60 -0.14 22.11
N ALA A 23 8.37 -0.38 23.40
CA ALA A 23 9.14 0.23 24.47
C ALA A 23 10.58 -0.30 24.57
N ARG A 24 10.84 -1.52 24.07
CA ARG A 24 12.19 -2.11 23.99
C ARG A 24 12.98 -1.64 22.76
N LEU A 25 12.30 -1.18 21.71
CA LEU A 25 12.96 -0.56 20.57
C LEU A 25 13.39 0.87 20.98
N PRO A 26 14.66 1.26 20.74
CA PRO A 26 15.05 2.65 20.89
C PRO A 26 14.18 3.51 19.98
N ASN A 27 13.58 4.58 20.53
CA ASN A 27 12.86 5.60 19.77
C ASN A 27 13.86 6.34 18.88
N LEU A 28 14.22 5.75 17.74
CA LEU A 28 14.81 6.49 16.64
C LEU A 28 13.65 7.20 15.94
N ASP A 29 13.59 8.51 16.10
CA ASP A 29 12.69 9.32 15.31
C ASP A 29 12.91 9.01 13.82
N PRO A 30 11.84 8.79 13.04
CA PRO A 30 11.98 8.44 11.65
C PRO A 30 12.70 9.55 10.89
N THR A 31 13.75 9.15 10.20
CA THR A 31 14.56 10.01 9.34
C THR A 31 13.66 10.72 8.32
N PRO A 32 14.07 11.91 7.81
CA PRO A 32 13.31 12.61 6.77
C PRO A 32 12.99 11.73 5.55
N ALA A 33 13.93 10.86 5.16
CA ALA A 33 13.74 9.92 4.06
C ALA A 33 12.70 8.84 4.37
N GLU A 34 12.61 8.35 5.61
CA GLU A 34 11.58 7.38 6.02
C GLU A 34 10.18 7.99 6.03
N ARG A 35 10.07 9.25 6.49
CA ARG A 35 8.80 9.99 6.45
C ARG A 35 8.34 10.23 5.02
N GLU A 36 9.28 10.56 4.13
CA GLU A 36 8.97 10.72 2.71
C GLU A 36 8.58 9.37 2.06
N LEU A 37 9.28 8.29 2.37
CA LEU A 37 8.94 6.95 1.90
C LEU A 37 7.53 6.53 2.35
N GLN A 38 7.15 6.82 3.59
CA GLN A 38 5.79 6.58 4.09
C GLN A 38 4.74 7.36 3.30
N ARG A 39 4.99 8.64 3.02
CA ARG A 39 4.07 9.47 2.20
C ARG A 39 3.91 8.92 0.79
N VAL A 40 5.02 8.55 0.14
CA VAL A 40 5.01 8.03 -1.24
C VAL A 40 4.28 6.67 -1.31
N VAL A 41 4.45 5.81 -0.30
CA VAL A 41 3.73 4.53 -0.19
C VAL A 41 2.23 4.75 0.03
N GLU A 42 1.84 5.80 0.77
CA GLU A 42 0.44 6.17 0.94
C GLU A 42 -0.16 6.75 -0.36
N GLU A 43 0.59 7.58 -1.08
CA GLU A 43 0.20 8.15 -2.38
C GLU A 43 -0.02 7.08 -3.47
N LEU A 44 0.78 6.00 -3.42
CA LEU A 44 0.66 4.83 -4.30
C LEU A 44 -0.73 4.17 -4.27
N GLU A 45 -1.47 4.25 -3.15
CA GLU A 45 -2.82 3.66 -3.05
C GLU A 45 -3.85 4.42 -3.89
N TYR A 46 -3.70 5.74 -4.03
CA TYR A 46 -4.67 6.58 -4.73
C TYR A 46 -4.55 6.48 -6.25
N THR A 47 -3.33 6.29 -6.75
CA THR A 47 -3.05 6.32 -8.20
C THR A 47 -3.14 4.94 -8.85
N ARG A 48 -3.31 3.89 -8.04
CA ARG A 48 -3.26 2.49 -8.48
C ARG A 48 -4.34 2.12 -9.51
N VAL A 49 -5.49 2.78 -9.48
CA VAL A 49 -6.67 2.38 -10.26
C VAL A 49 -6.94 3.34 -11.42
N VAL A 50 -6.77 2.85 -12.65
CA VAL A 50 -7.17 3.58 -13.85
C VAL A 50 -8.61 3.22 -14.22
N SER A 51 -9.48 4.23 -14.36
CA SER A 51 -10.89 4.06 -14.77
C SER A 51 -11.13 4.47 -16.22
N ALA A 52 -11.83 3.63 -16.99
CA ALA A 52 -12.09 3.83 -18.43
C ALA A 52 -13.51 4.34 -18.76
N HIS A 53 -14.29 4.80 -17.78
CA HIS A 53 -15.71 5.14 -18.00
C HIS A 53 -15.96 6.64 -18.09
N TRP A 54 -16.41 7.10 -19.27
CA TRP A 54 -17.00 8.45 -19.47
C TRP A 54 -18.49 8.33 -19.84
N PRO A 55 -19.40 9.21 -19.37
CA PRO A 55 -20.79 9.22 -19.82
C PRO A 55 -20.93 9.88 -21.21
N LEU A 56 -21.85 9.38 -22.03
CA LEU A 56 -22.21 9.94 -23.34
C LEU A 56 -23.69 10.32 -23.28
N GLU A 57 -23.99 11.60 -23.12
CA GLU A 57 -25.36 12.13 -23.17
C GLU A 57 -25.60 12.81 -24.53
N GLY A 58 -26.78 12.58 -25.11
CA GLY A 58 -27.22 13.21 -26.36
C GLY A 58 -28.74 13.42 -26.35
N ARG A 59 -29.18 14.66 -26.57
CA ARG A 59 -30.57 15.15 -26.54
C ARG A 59 -31.16 15.38 -27.94
N THR A 60 -30.37 15.58 -29.00
CA THR A 60 -30.86 15.84 -30.39
C THR A 60 -30.71 14.63 -31.35
N PRO A 61 -31.45 14.55 -32.48
CA PRO A 61 -31.33 13.43 -33.42
C PRO A 61 -29.96 13.30 -34.09
N PHE A 62 -29.27 14.41 -34.35
CA PHE A 62 -27.86 14.40 -34.79
C PHE A 62 -26.93 13.89 -33.67
N GLU A 63 -27.18 14.28 -32.42
CA GLU A 63 -26.49 13.73 -31.26
C GLU A 63 -26.77 12.24 -31.05
N LYS A 64 -27.94 11.71 -31.45
CA LYS A 64 -28.21 10.26 -31.40
C LYS A 64 -27.33 9.48 -32.39
N VAL A 65 -27.09 10.02 -33.59
CA VAL A 65 -26.17 9.41 -34.57
C VAL A 65 -24.73 9.45 -34.04
N ILE A 66 -24.29 10.59 -33.50
CA ILE A 66 -22.98 10.73 -32.87
C ILE A 66 -22.86 9.80 -31.64
N ALA A 67 -23.89 9.70 -30.81
CA ALA A 67 -23.94 8.79 -29.67
C ALA A 67 -23.89 7.32 -30.11
N PHE A 68 -24.51 6.98 -31.24
CA PHE A 68 -24.42 5.64 -31.83
C PHE A 68 -23.00 5.34 -32.30
N ILE A 69 -22.35 6.26 -33.02
CA ILE A 69 -20.94 6.14 -33.42
C ILE A 69 -20.05 5.98 -32.19
N ASN A 70 -20.21 6.85 -31.17
CA ASN A 70 -19.46 6.78 -29.92
C ASN A 70 -19.72 5.47 -29.14
N LYS A 71 -20.92 4.89 -29.26
CA LYS A 71 -21.25 3.58 -28.67
C LYS A 71 -20.52 2.44 -29.38
N VAL A 72 -20.40 2.49 -30.70
CA VAL A 72 -19.65 1.50 -31.49
C VAL A 72 -18.15 1.64 -31.22
N VAL A 73 -17.61 2.87 -31.28
CA VAL A 73 -16.22 3.17 -30.93
C VAL A 73 -15.92 2.71 -29.50
N ARG A 74 -16.81 2.98 -28.53
CA ARG A 74 -16.68 2.45 -27.16
C ARG A 74 -16.67 0.94 -27.13
N ARG A 75 -17.56 0.25 -27.84
CA ARG A 75 -17.59 -1.21 -27.85
C ARG A 75 -16.29 -1.78 -28.40
N TYR A 76 -15.75 -1.18 -29.46
CA TYR A 76 -14.49 -1.58 -30.09
C TYR A 76 -13.28 -1.28 -29.18
N LEU A 77 -13.18 -0.04 -28.70
CA LEU A 77 -12.12 0.39 -27.79
C LEU A 77 -12.18 -0.33 -26.45
N ARG A 78 -13.35 -0.71 -25.95
CA ARG A 78 -13.46 -1.53 -24.72
C ARG A 78 -12.69 -2.83 -24.85
N TRP A 79 -12.70 -3.45 -26.03
CA TRP A 79 -11.99 -4.70 -26.26
C TRP A 79 -10.47 -4.49 -26.34
N TYR A 80 -10.01 -3.30 -26.73
CA TYR A 80 -8.58 -2.97 -26.83
C TYR A 80 -8.00 -2.35 -25.55
N ILE A 81 -8.74 -1.47 -24.89
CA ILE A 81 -8.31 -0.70 -23.72
C ILE A 81 -8.46 -1.52 -22.43
N ASN A 82 -9.56 -2.27 -22.26
CA ASN A 82 -9.76 -3.05 -21.03
C ASN A 82 -8.59 -3.99 -20.72
N PRO A 83 -8.08 -4.83 -21.65
CA PRO A 83 -6.97 -5.72 -21.32
C PRO A 83 -5.69 -4.96 -20.97
N ILE A 84 -5.47 -3.77 -21.54
CA ILE A 84 -4.31 -2.93 -21.22
C ILE A 84 -4.47 -2.32 -19.81
N VAL A 85 -5.66 -1.83 -19.46
CA VAL A 85 -5.96 -1.30 -18.12
C VAL A 85 -5.90 -2.41 -17.06
N GLU A 86 -6.43 -3.60 -17.37
CA GLU A 86 -6.36 -4.76 -16.49
C GLU A 86 -4.90 -5.19 -16.26
N GLN A 87 -4.05 -5.20 -17.31
CA GLN A 87 -2.62 -5.46 -17.18
C GLN A 87 -1.89 -4.39 -16.35
N GLN A 88 -2.19 -3.10 -16.57
CA GLN A 88 -1.59 -2.01 -15.80
C GLN A 88 -2.00 -2.08 -14.33
N ASN A 89 -3.28 -2.31 -14.04
CA ASN A 89 -3.75 -2.48 -12.68
C ASN A 89 -3.09 -3.71 -12.03
N ALA A 90 -3.01 -4.86 -12.73
CA ALA A 90 -2.33 -6.06 -12.21
C ALA A 90 -0.82 -5.86 -11.94
N PHE A 91 -0.16 -5.06 -12.77
CA PHE A 91 1.22 -4.65 -12.56
C PHE A 91 1.34 -3.72 -11.34
N ASN A 92 0.53 -2.66 -11.28
CA ASN A 92 0.50 -1.71 -10.16
C ASN A 92 0.25 -2.44 -8.83
N ASP A 93 -0.69 -3.38 -8.82
CA ASP A 93 -0.99 -4.27 -7.71
C ASP A 93 0.24 -5.03 -7.21
N THR A 94 1.00 -5.60 -8.13
CA THR A 94 2.19 -6.39 -7.82
C THR A 94 3.35 -5.50 -7.36
N ALA A 95 3.54 -4.37 -8.02
CA ALA A 95 4.56 -3.39 -7.66
C ALA A 95 4.32 -2.81 -6.26
N VAL A 96 3.08 -2.41 -5.94
CA VAL A 96 2.71 -1.92 -4.60
C VAL A 96 3.01 -2.97 -3.54
N ARG A 97 2.65 -4.24 -3.76
CA ARG A 97 2.99 -5.33 -2.83
C ARG A 97 4.49 -5.49 -2.64
N ALA A 98 5.26 -5.50 -3.73
CA ALA A 98 6.71 -5.64 -3.69
C ALA A 98 7.36 -4.48 -2.91
N ILE A 99 6.95 -3.24 -3.18
CA ILE A 99 7.45 -2.05 -2.48
C ILE A 99 7.16 -2.15 -0.97
N ARG A 100 5.94 -2.56 -0.58
CA ARG A 100 5.60 -2.74 0.84
C ARG A 100 6.47 -3.80 1.53
N LEU A 101 6.74 -4.92 0.86
CA LEU A 101 7.64 -5.95 1.39
C LEU A 101 9.07 -5.41 1.56
N LEU A 102 9.58 -4.66 0.58
CA LEU A 102 10.89 -4.04 0.67
C LEU A 102 10.97 -3.01 1.80
N VAL A 103 9.94 -2.20 2.00
CA VAL A 103 9.85 -1.25 3.12
C VAL A 103 9.88 -2.00 4.45
N ALA A 104 9.07 -3.06 4.59
CA ALA A 104 9.04 -3.87 5.80
C ALA A 104 10.42 -4.49 6.11
N GLU A 105 11.06 -5.10 5.12
CA GLU A 105 12.38 -5.70 5.28
C GLU A 105 13.45 -4.64 5.63
N ASN A 106 13.39 -3.47 4.98
CA ASN A 106 14.31 -2.38 5.29
C ASN A 106 14.14 -1.88 6.74
N THR A 107 12.90 -1.80 7.23
CA THR A 107 12.65 -1.44 8.63
C THR A 107 13.16 -2.49 9.61
N ALA A 108 13.03 -3.78 9.29
CA ALA A 108 13.56 -4.87 10.11
C ALA A 108 15.10 -4.83 10.18
N LEU A 109 15.77 -4.72 9.03
CA LEU A 109 17.23 -4.62 8.97
C LEU A 109 17.77 -3.41 9.74
N ARG A 110 17.09 -2.26 9.67
CA ARG A 110 17.47 -1.07 10.44
C ARG A 110 17.34 -1.30 11.95
N ALA A 111 16.28 -1.98 12.39
CA ALA A 111 16.09 -2.31 13.79
C ALA A 111 17.20 -3.25 14.30
N GLU A 112 17.61 -4.24 13.49
CA GLU A 112 18.73 -5.12 13.80
C GLU A 112 20.06 -4.37 13.90
N LEU A 113 20.35 -3.46 12.94
CA LEU A 113 21.56 -2.62 12.99
C LEU A 113 21.58 -1.72 14.22
N ALA A 114 20.44 -1.11 14.58
CA ALA A 114 20.33 -0.29 15.79
C ALA A 114 20.59 -1.12 17.07
N ALA A 115 20.05 -2.33 17.13
CA ALA A 115 20.29 -3.25 18.24
C ALA A 115 21.76 -3.68 18.34
N LEU A 116 22.39 -4.00 17.21
CA LEU A 116 23.81 -4.38 17.15
C LEU A 116 24.72 -3.23 17.57
N HIS A 117 24.45 -2.00 17.10
CA HIS A 117 25.20 -0.82 17.52
C HIS A 117 25.07 -0.56 19.03
N ALA A 118 23.88 -0.72 19.61
CA ALA A 118 23.68 -0.59 21.05
C ALA A 118 24.48 -1.63 21.84
N GLN A 119 24.55 -2.88 21.37
CA GLN A 119 25.35 -3.95 22.00
C GLN A 119 26.85 -3.65 21.94
N LEU A 120 27.35 -3.15 20.81
CA LEU A 120 28.76 -2.77 20.65
C LEU A 120 29.15 -1.61 21.58
N GLN A 121 28.27 -0.61 21.72
CA GLN A 121 28.49 0.52 22.65
C GLN A 121 28.51 0.06 24.11
N GLN A 122 27.68 -0.91 24.49
CA GLN A 122 27.69 -1.49 25.84
C GLN A 122 28.93 -2.36 26.11
N SER A 123 29.52 -2.93 25.04
CA SER A 123 30.69 -3.82 25.13
C SER A 123 32.03 -3.09 25.06
N GLN A 124 32.06 -1.78 24.75
CA GLN A 124 33.24 -0.93 24.89
C GLN A 124 33.27 -0.34 26.30
N PRO A 125 34.03 -0.92 27.26
CA PRO A 125 34.24 -0.28 28.54
C PRO A 125 35.02 1.03 28.32
N SER A 126 34.52 2.11 28.92
CA SER A 126 35.21 3.40 29.00
C SER A 126 36.57 3.21 29.66
N SER A 127 37.64 3.29 28.87
CA SER A 127 39.02 3.41 29.35
C SER A 127 39.30 4.82 29.87
#